data_AF-A0A961BN77-F1
#
_entry.id   AF-A0A961BN77-F1
#
_cell.length_a   1.000
_cell.length_b   1.000
_cell.length_c   1.000
_cell.angle_alpha   90.00
_cell.angle_beta   90.00
_cell.angle_gamma   90.00
#
_symmetry.space_group_name_H-M   'P 1'
#
loop_
_entity.id
_entity.type
_entity.pdbx_description
1 polymer ?
#
loop_
_entity_poly.entity_id
_entity_poly.type
_entity_poly.pdbx_seq_one_letter_code
_entity_poly.pdbx_strand_id
1 'polypeptide(L)'
;IAPGIVPGIEVEAGQLIGWVGDSGNAEGVYPHLHWEVRSPDGYVNPTPHADAAIRIPEPGITHYDPPCPDGAICDTIAMVDPGSRFGLWDRLDDPHDTDWFYFGNPGDLPFMGDWDGDGEATPCLYRQSDGFVYIRDSNTEGTADREFFFGDPGDVPLVGDFDGDGRDSVSIWRASEARVYIINELGEDGAGLGAADYSFAFGNPGDQPFIGDFDGDGTDTVGLYRTSTGFVYFTNRNETGTADFEFYYGIPGDVIFAGDWDGNGVDTVAVFRSSTRRVYMNLDNAPGSADWAGYVGTNPTVLPVGGG
;
A
#
# COMPACT_ATOMS: atom_id res chain seq x y z
N ILE A 1 16.31 -17.79 31.45
CA ILE A 1 15.74 -16.57 32.02
C ILE A 1 16.77 -15.91 32.93
N ALA A 2 17.03 -14.62 32.77
CA ALA A 2 17.94 -13.86 33.62
C ALA A 2 17.46 -13.80 35.09
N PRO A 3 18.35 -13.69 36.10
CA PRO A 3 17.95 -13.75 37.49
C PRO A 3 17.05 -12.56 37.83
N GLY A 4 15.91 -12.81 38.48
CA GLY A 4 14.95 -11.77 38.86
C GLY A 4 13.80 -11.53 37.88
N ILE A 5 13.80 -12.19 36.71
CA ILE A 5 12.67 -12.15 35.77
C ILE A 5 11.63 -13.21 36.17
N VAL A 6 10.40 -12.77 36.42
CA VAL A 6 9.23 -13.61 36.73
C VAL A 6 8.05 -13.24 35.84
N PRO A 7 7.09 -14.16 35.58
CA PRO A 7 5.90 -13.83 34.80
C PRO A 7 5.15 -12.61 35.36
N GLY A 8 4.80 -11.66 34.50
CA GLY A 8 4.07 -10.43 34.86
C GLY A 8 4.93 -9.24 35.31
N ILE A 9 6.26 -9.33 35.22
CA ILE A 9 7.15 -8.19 35.51
C ILE A 9 7.24 -7.25 34.31
N GLU A 10 7.16 -5.93 34.55
CA GLU A 10 7.52 -4.94 33.54
C GLU A 10 9.03 -4.96 33.30
N VAL A 11 9.44 -4.84 32.05
CA VAL A 11 10.85 -4.78 31.65
C VAL A 11 11.14 -3.48 30.89
N GLU A 12 12.35 -2.98 31.03
CA GLU A 12 12.81 -1.77 30.33
C GLU A 12 13.65 -2.11 29.11
N ALA A 13 13.67 -1.21 28.12
CA ALA A 13 14.49 -1.36 26.93
C ALA A 13 15.98 -1.51 27.29
N GLY A 14 16.61 -2.59 26.82
CA GLY A 14 18.01 -2.93 27.14
C GLY A 14 18.20 -3.82 28.38
N GLN A 15 17.13 -4.18 29.09
CA GLN A 15 17.20 -5.10 30.22
C GLN A 15 17.55 -6.52 29.76
N LEU A 16 18.52 -7.15 30.42
CA LEU A 16 18.88 -8.55 30.18
C LEU A 16 17.75 -9.46 30.66
N ILE A 17 17.00 -10.05 29.74
CA ILE A 17 15.86 -10.94 30.05
C ILE A 17 16.21 -12.43 29.91
N GLY A 18 17.31 -12.75 29.23
CA GLY A 18 17.77 -14.12 29.03
C GLY A 18 19.13 -14.19 28.33
N TRP A 19 19.63 -15.40 28.13
CA TRP A 19 20.87 -15.67 27.40
C TRP A 19 20.55 -16.54 26.19
N VAL A 20 21.31 -16.34 25.12
CA VAL A 20 21.33 -17.24 23.96
C VAL A 20 22.32 -18.36 24.25
N GLY A 21 21.89 -19.61 24.09
CA GLY A 21 22.74 -20.79 24.22
C GLY A 21 22.73 -21.62 22.95
N ASP A 22 23.73 -22.48 22.80
CA ASP A 22 23.68 -23.62 21.89
C ASP A 22 22.89 -24.75 22.57
N SER A 23 21.86 -25.27 21.92
CA SER A 23 21.17 -26.47 22.42
C SER A 23 20.98 -27.47 21.30
N GLY A 24 21.20 -28.75 21.61
CA GLY A 24 20.81 -29.87 20.78
C GLY A 24 21.96 -30.78 20.37
N ASN A 25 21.71 -32.09 20.47
CA ASN A 25 22.53 -33.18 19.96
C ASN A 25 22.58 -33.16 18.41
N ALA A 26 23.21 -32.13 17.83
CA ALA A 26 23.31 -31.88 16.40
C ALA A 26 24.49 -32.62 15.76
N GLU A 27 24.70 -33.89 16.12
CA GLU A 27 25.79 -34.70 15.54
C GLU A 27 25.52 -35.15 14.09
N GLY A 28 24.40 -34.73 13.46
CA GLY A 28 24.03 -35.21 12.11
C GLY A 28 23.15 -34.33 11.22
N VAL A 29 22.94 -33.04 11.53
CA VAL A 29 22.14 -32.13 10.69
C VAL A 29 22.91 -30.85 10.37
N TYR A 30 22.63 -30.27 9.19
CA TYR A 30 23.25 -29.01 8.75
C TYR A 30 23.10 -27.90 9.80
N PRO A 31 24.07 -26.98 9.94
CA PRO A 31 23.97 -25.88 10.90
C PRO A 31 22.68 -25.09 10.67
N HIS A 32 21.88 -24.94 11.73
CA HIS A 32 20.66 -24.14 11.74
C HIS A 32 20.55 -23.42 13.09
N LEU A 33 19.84 -22.29 13.10
CA LEU A 33 19.55 -21.53 14.32
C LEU A 33 18.31 -22.12 15.00
N HIS A 34 18.41 -22.42 16.28
CA HIS A 34 17.27 -22.73 17.13
C HIS A 34 17.12 -21.64 18.19
N TRP A 35 15.87 -21.29 18.48
CA TRP A 35 15.49 -20.44 19.59
C TRP A 35 14.45 -21.17 20.43
N GLU A 36 14.56 -21.07 21.76
CA GLU A 36 13.62 -21.67 22.70
C GLU A 36 13.26 -20.67 23.80
N VAL A 37 12.00 -20.67 24.22
CA VAL A 37 11.55 -19.92 25.40
C VAL A 37 11.44 -20.91 26.55
N ARG A 38 12.18 -20.64 27.64
CA ARG A 38 12.10 -21.43 28.88
C ARG A 38 11.40 -20.63 29.95
N SER A 39 10.46 -21.25 30.65
CA SER A 39 9.92 -20.77 31.93
C SER A 39 10.58 -21.51 33.10
N PRO A 40 10.38 -21.08 34.37
CA PRO A 40 10.82 -21.85 35.54
C PRO A 40 10.26 -23.29 35.58
N ASP A 41 9.12 -23.53 34.94
CA ASP A 41 8.40 -24.81 34.92
C ASP A 41 8.77 -25.70 33.71
N GLY A 42 9.60 -25.21 32.79
CA GLY A 42 10.11 -25.98 31.65
C GLY A 42 10.04 -25.27 30.30
N TYR A 43 10.11 -26.07 29.24
CA TYR A 43 10.03 -25.58 27.85
C TYR A 43 8.64 -25.01 27.56
N VAL A 44 8.62 -23.80 27.00
CA VAL A 44 7.41 -23.16 26.51
C VAL A 44 7.49 -23.15 24.99
N ASN A 45 6.43 -23.63 24.33
CA ASN A 45 6.36 -23.55 22.87
C ASN A 45 6.52 -22.07 22.45
N PRO A 46 7.56 -21.73 21.70
CA PRO A 46 7.83 -20.36 21.32
C PRO A 46 6.83 -19.77 20.31
N THR A 47 6.18 -20.61 19.48
CA THR A 47 5.36 -20.16 18.35
C THR A 47 4.23 -19.21 18.76
N PRO A 48 3.39 -19.53 19.77
CA PRO A 48 2.30 -18.62 20.18
C PRO A 48 2.80 -17.28 20.74
N HIS A 49 4.02 -17.23 21.27
CA HIS A 49 4.62 -16.00 21.79
C HIS A 49 5.22 -15.14 20.69
N ALA A 50 5.78 -15.74 19.63
CA ALA A 50 6.19 -15.01 18.43
C ALA A 50 4.98 -14.43 17.70
N ASP A 51 3.91 -15.22 17.56
CA ASP A 51 2.66 -14.77 16.93
C ASP A 51 2.00 -13.64 17.73
N ALA A 52 2.07 -13.71 19.07
CA ALA A 52 1.61 -12.64 19.95
C ALA A 52 2.53 -11.40 19.93
N ALA A 53 3.84 -11.55 19.70
CA ALA A 53 4.78 -10.43 19.63
C ALA A 53 4.57 -9.55 18.39
N ILE A 54 4.08 -10.12 17.28
CA ILE A 54 3.63 -9.38 16.09
C ILE A 54 2.43 -8.48 16.42
N ARG A 55 1.67 -8.82 17.46
CA ARG A 55 0.47 -8.12 17.94
C ARG A 55 0.73 -7.19 19.14
N ILE A 56 1.98 -6.95 19.55
CA ILE A 56 2.28 -5.94 20.58
C ILE A 56 2.05 -4.55 19.96
N PRO A 57 1.13 -3.74 20.51
CA PRO A 57 0.77 -2.47 19.90
C PRO A 57 1.89 -1.43 19.96
N GLU A 58 2.02 -0.65 18.90
CA GLU A 58 2.57 0.69 19.03
C GLU A 58 1.58 1.57 19.82
N PRO A 59 2.05 2.46 20.71
CA PRO A 59 1.17 3.36 21.43
C PRO A 59 0.31 4.19 20.47
N GLY A 60 -1.01 4.02 20.51
CA GLY A 60 -1.97 4.81 19.71
C GLY A 60 -2.81 4.04 18.69
N ILE A 61 -2.53 2.76 18.45
CA ILE A 61 -3.37 1.92 17.57
C ILE A 61 -4.61 1.44 18.35
N THR A 62 -5.81 1.61 17.79
CA THR A 62 -7.09 1.32 18.46
C THR A 62 -7.79 0.08 17.90
N HIS A 63 -7.52 -0.32 16.66
CA HIS A 63 -8.05 -1.52 16.00
C HIS A 63 -6.96 -2.57 15.73
N TYR A 64 -7.24 -3.83 16.10
CA TYR A 64 -6.33 -4.97 15.92
C TYR A 64 -6.84 -6.02 14.92
N ASP A 65 -8.16 -6.09 14.75
CA ASP A 65 -8.77 -6.82 13.66
C ASP A 65 -8.63 -5.98 12.38
N PRO A 66 -8.58 -6.60 11.19
CA PRO A 66 -8.57 -5.84 9.94
C PRO A 66 -9.73 -4.84 9.93
N PRO A 67 -9.52 -3.67 9.33
CA PRO A 67 -10.58 -2.66 9.24
C PRO A 67 -11.80 -3.18 8.48
N CYS A 68 -11.59 -4.09 7.52
CA CYS A 68 -12.66 -4.66 6.71
C CYS A 68 -13.56 -5.62 7.52
N PRO A 69 -14.85 -5.29 7.70
CA PRO A 69 -15.79 -6.18 8.38
C PRO A 69 -16.09 -7.46 7.59
N ASP A 70 -16.39 -8.56 8.29
CA ASP A 70 -16.79 -9.82 7.67
C ASP A 70 -17.93 -9.63 6.65
N GLY A 71 -17.63 -9.90 5.37
CA GLY A 71 -18.60 -9.84 4.27
C GLY A 71 -18.81 -8.45 3.67
N ALA A 72 -18.06 -7.44 4.11
CA ALA A 72 -17.92 -6.19 3.36
C ALA A 72 -17.01 -6.41 2.13
N ILE A 73 -17.16 -5.54 1.14
CA ILE A 73 -16.21 -5.38 0.04
C ILE A 73 -15.35 -4.21 0.47
N CYS A 74 -14.04 -4.44 0.56
CA CYS A 74 -13.08 -3.43 0.97
C CYS A 74 -11.89 -3.52 0.05
N ASP A 75 -11.19 -2.41 -0.08
CA ASP A 75 -9.92 -2.36 -0.76
C ASP A 75 -8.88 -3.20 -0.05
N THR A 76 -7.97 -3.71 -0.86
CA THR A 76 -6.83 -4.48 -0.39
C THR A 76 -5.53 -3.80 -0.81
N ILE A 77 -4.42 -4.48 -0.61
CA ILE A 77 -3.12 -3.95 -1.05
C ILE A 77 -2.40 -5.00 -1.89
N ALA A 78 -1.67 -4.51 -2.88
CA ALA A 78 -0.75 -5.29 -3.69
C ALA A 78 0.69 -4.97 -3.28
N MET A 79 1.52 -5.98 -3.44
CA MET A 79 2.93 -5.96 -3.13
C MET A 79 3.72 -6.25 -4.38
N VAL A 80 4.62 -5.36 -4.78
CA VAL A 80 5.50 -5.60 -5.93
C VAL A 80 6.96 -5.63 -5.51
N ASP A 81 7.62 -6.78 -5.72
CA ASP A 81 9.04 -6.92 -5.44
C ASP A 81 9.93 -6.31 -6.56
N PRO A 82 11.24 -6.08 -6.32
CA PRO A 82 12.13 -5.53 -7.35
C PRO A 82 12.30 -6.37 -8.61
N GLY A 83 11.82 -7.61 -8.61
CA GLY A 83 11.80 -8.53 -9.75
C GLY A 83 10.49 -8.49 -10.54
N SER A 84 9.60 -7.53 -10.24
CA SER A 84 8.26 -7.39 -10.85
C SER A 84 7.35 -8.58 -10.59
N ARG A 85 7.46 -9.13 -9.38
CA ARG A 85 6.53 -10.11 -8.87
C ARG A 85 5.46 -9.41 -8.04
N PHE A 86 4.22 -9.54 -8.46
CA PHE A 86 3.03 -9.06 -7.76
C PHE A 86 2.57 -10.12 -6.76
N GLY A 87 2.23 -9.68 -5.55
CA GLY A 87 1.57 -10.43 -4.51
C GLY A 87 0.32 -9.70 -4.07
N LEU A 88 -0.84 -10.30 -4.26
CA LEU A 88 -2.12 -9.71 -3.85
C LEU A 88 -2.45 -10.16 -2.45
N TRP A 89 -2.81 -9.20 -1.59
CA TRP A 89 -3.18 -9.53 -0.24
C TRP A 89 -4.69 -9.60 -0.11
N ASP A 90 -5.26 -10.76 -0.47
CA ASP A 90 -6.71 -10.99 -0.57
C ASP A 90 -7.44 -10.78 0.77
N ARG A 91 -6.70 -10.86 1.89
CA ARG A 91 -7.21 -10.67 3.25
C ARG A 91 -6.18 -10.04 4.18
N LEU A 92 -6.46 -8.81 4.62
CA LEU A 92 -5.62 -8.05 5.54
C LEU A 92 -5.40 -8.72 6.92
N ASP A 93 -6.20 -9.71 7.32
CA ASP A 93 -5.99 -10.56 8.53
C ASP A 93 -5.03 -11.72 8.34
N ASP A 94 -4.82 -12.21 7.11
CA ASP A 94 -4.03 -13.41 6.85
C ASP A 94 -2.79 -13.09 5.99
N PRO A 95 -1.60 -12.86 6.59
CA PRO A 95 -0.37 -12.59 5.85
C PRO A 95 0.15 -13.78 5.02
N HIS A 96 -0.61 -14.89 4.96
CA HIS A 96 -0.30 -16.08 4.17
C HIS A 96 -1.25 -16.31 2.98
N ASP A 97 -2.32 -15.52 2.84
CA ASP A 97 -3.22 -15.57 1.68
C ASP A 97 -2.70 -14.59 0.62
N THR A 98 -1.60 -14.98 -0.03
CA THR A 98 -0.98 -14.17 -1.09
C THR A 98 -0.72 -15.05 -2.30
N ASP A 99 -1.48 -14.81 -3.36
CA ASP A 99 -1.15 -15.34 -4.68
C ASP A 99 -0.08 -14.45 -5.33
N TRP A 100 0.90 -15.13 -5.94
CA TRP A 100 2.05 -14.46 -6.53
C TRP A 100 2.20 -14.79 -8.01
N PHE A 101 2.41 -13.77 -8.83
CA PHE A 101 2.66 -13.92 -10.26
C PHE A 101 3.65 -12.86 -10.76
N TYR A 102 4.22 -13.11 -11.94
CA TYR A 102 5.12 -12.16 -12.61
C TYR A 102 4.36 -11.34 -13.64
N PHE A 103 4.61 -10.04 -13.66
CA PHE A 103 4.15 -9.16 -14.73
C PHE A 103 5.14 -8.01 -14.91
N GLY A 104 5.60 -7.79 -16.15
CA GLY A 104 6.55 -6.72 -16.47
C GLY A 104 8.02 -7.06 -16.29
N ASN A 105 8.82 -6.01 -16.23
CA ASN A 105 10.27 -6.05 -16.10
C ASN A 105 10.74 -5.27 -14.86
N PRO A 106 11.88 -5.68 -14.24
CA PRO A 106 12.46 -4.94 -13.13
C PRO A 106 12.67 -3.45 -13.46
N GLY A 107 12.13 -2.58 -12.62
CA GLY A 107 12.21 -1.11 -12.78
C GLY A 107 10.99 -0.49 -13.46
N ASP A 108 10.03 -1.28 -13.93
CA ASP A 108 8.70 -0.78 -14.28
C ASP A 108 8.03 -0.20 -13.02
N LEU A 109 7.24 0.87 -13.17
CA LEU A 109 6.45 1.46 -12.09
C LEU A 109 5.08 0.77 -12.04
N PRO A 110 4.77 0.03 -10.96
CA PRO A 110 3.54 -0.75 -10.90
C PRO A 110 2.37 0.02 -10.28
N PHE A 111 1.16 -0.32 -10.74
CA PHE A 111 -0.13 0.19 -10.28
C PHE A 111 -1.17 -0.94 -10.36
N MET A 112 -2.33 -0.72 -9.75
CA MET A 112 -3.49 -1.61 -9.81
C MET A 112 -4.71 -0.75 -10.12
N GLY A 113 -5.67 -1.29 -10.86
CA GLY A 113 -6.94 -0.64 -11.15
C GLY A 113 -7.94 -1.56 -11.86
N ASP A 114 -9.23 -1.21 -11.83
CA ASP A 114 -10.32 -1.92 -12.51
C ASP A 114 -10.51 -1.38 -13.94
N TRP A 115 -9.75 -1.93 -14.88
CA TRP A 115 -9.71 -1.41 -16.26
C TRP A 115 -10.91 -1.81 -17.13
N ASP A 116 -11.63 -2.87 -16.75
CA ASP A 116 -12.74 -3.43 -17.52
C ASP A 116 -14.11 -3.32 -16.84
N GLY A 117 -14.14 -2.81 -15.60
CA GLY A 117 -15.33 -2.47 -14.83
C GLY A 117 -16.01 -3.69 -14.24
N ASP A 118 -15.24 -4.71 -13.88
CA ASP A 118 -15.76 -5.95 -13.29
C ASP A 118 -15.68 -5.99 -11.75
N GLY A 119 -15.11 -4.94 -11.15
CA GLY A 119 -14.92 -4.77 -9.71
C GLY A 119 -13.62 -5.41 -9.18
N GLU A 120 -12.79 -6.01 -10.04
CA GLU A 120 -11.50 -6.59 -9.65
C GLU A 120 -10.35 -5.74 -10.21
N ALA A 121 -9.62 -5.04 -9.34
CA ALA A 121 -8.41 -4.37 -9.80
C ALA A 121 -7.33 -5.36 -10.23
N THR A 122 -6.74 -5.10 -11.39
CA THR A 122 -5.69 -5.91 -11.99
C THR A 122 -4.45 -5.06 -12.34
N PRO A 123 -3.31 -5.69 -12.66
CA PRO A 123 -2.03 -4.99 -12.69
C PRO A 123 -1.84 -4.09 -13.91
N CYS A 124 -1.20 -2.95 -13.66
CA CYS A 124 -0.69 -2.01 -14.66
C CYS A 124 0.76 -1.64 -14.38
N LEU A 125 1.51 -1.33 -15.43
CA LEU A 125 2.91 -0.93 -15.37
C LEU A 125 3.16 0.27 -16.27
N TYR A 126 3.87 1.27 -15.75
CA TYR A 126 4.48 2.31 -16.57
C TYR A 126 5.98 2.05 -16.71
N ARG A 127 6.43 1.82 -17.95
CA ARG A 127 7.85 1.66 -18.26
C ARG A 127 8.42 2.98 -18.78
N GLN A 128 9.18 3.66 -17.94
CA GLN A 128 9.81 4.93 -18.30
C GLN A 128 10.83 4.82 -19.45
N SER A 129 11.41 3.64 -19.68
CA SER A 129 12.45 3.47 -20.71
C SER A 129 11.92 3.47 -22.14
N ASP A 130 10.67 3.10 -22.35
CA ASP A 130 10.01 3.14 -23.66
C ASP A 130 8.79 4.10 -23.70
N GLY A 131 8.33 4.56 -22.54
CA GLY A 131 7.19 5.48 -22.43
C GLY A 131 5.84 4.79 -22.56
N PHE A 132 5.78 3.48 -22.35
CA PHE A 132 4.54 2.71 -22.47
C PHE A 132 3.90 2.40 -21.11
N VAL A 133 2.58 2.44 -21.11
CA VAL A 133 1.74 1.77 -20.13
C VAL A 133 1.40 0.38 -20.64
N TYR A 134 1.42 -0.61 -19.74
CA TYR A 134 1.08 -2.00 -19.97
C TYR A 134 0.01 -2.42 -18.98
N ILE A 135 -1.18 -2.74 -19.47
CA ILE A 135 -2.32 -3.20 -18.66
C ILE A 135 -2.52 -4.68 -18.87
N ARG A 136 -2.87 -5.37 -17.79
CA ARG A 136 -3.29 -6.77 -17.80
C ARG A 136 -4.64 -6.89 -17.11
N ASP A 137 -5.62 -7.44 -17.81
CA ASP A 137 -7.01 -7.57 -17.33
C ASP A 137 -7.18 -8.86 -16.50
N SER A 138 -6.11 -9.31 -15.81
CA SER A 138 -6.16 -10.47 -14.92
C SER A 138 -4.99 -10.53 -13.93
N ASN A 139 -5.27 -11.05 -12.74
CA ASN A 139 -4.30 -11.29 -11.67
C ASN A 139 -3.49 -12.59 -11.87
N THR A 140 -2.88 -12.73 -13.06
CA THR A 140 -2.11 -13.92 -13.46
C THR A 140 -0.82 -13.56 -14.19
N GLU A 141 0.12 -14.51 -14.33
CA GLU A 141 1.32 -14.30 -15.14
C GLU A 141 0.97 -14.27 -16.64
N GLY A 142 1.55 -13.32 -17.38
CA GLY A 142 1.36 -13.23 -18.83
C GLY A 142 1.85 -11.93 -19.45
N THR A 143 1.57 -11.76 -20.75
CA THR A 143 1.81 -10.50 -21.48
C THR A 143 0.74 -9.47 -21.16
N ALA A 144 0.98 -8.20 -21.46
CA ALA A 144 -0.05 -7.18 -21.36
C ALA A 144 -1.20 -7.49 -22.34
N ASP A 145 -2.43 -7.22 -21.92
CA ASP A 145 -3.62 -7.28 -22.76
C ASP A 145 -3.77 -5.97 -23.55
N ARG A 146 -3.27 -4.85 -23.00
CA ARG A 146 -3.19 -3.55 -23.68
C ARG A 146 -1.84 -2.88 -23.45
N GLU A 147 -1.38 -2.16 -24.46
CA GLU A 147 -0.20 -1.29 -24.36
C GLU A 147 -0.43 0.01 -25.14
N PHE A 148 0.02 1.14 -24.59
CA PHE A 148 -0.11 2.45 -25.23
C PHE A 148 0.95 3.43 -24.75
N PHE A 149 1.25 4.44 -25.57
CA PHE A 149 2.16 5.52 -25.20
C PHE A 149 1.53 6.44 -24.16
N PHE A 150 2.31 6.75 -23.13
CA PHE A 150 1.89 7.56 -22.00
C PHE A 150 2.78 8.79 -21.81
N GLY A 151 2.14 9.96 -21.79
CA GLY A 151 2.72 11.22 -21.31
C GLY A 151 4.05 11.65 -21.95
N ASP A 152 4.66 12.64 -21.31
CA ASP A 152 6.02 13.08 -21.59
C ASP A 152 7.01 12.49 -20.55
N PRO A 153 8.32 12.43 -20.86
CA PRO A 153 9.32 12.00 -19.88
C PRO A 153 9.26 12.82 -18.57
N GLY A 154 9.05 12.12 -17.46
CA GLY A 154 8.92 12.71 -16.12
C GLY A 154 7.48 12.88 -15.62
N ASP A 155 6.49 12.62 -16.47
CA ASP A 155 5.10 12.48 -16.05
C ASP A 155 4.92 11.22 -15.20
N VAL A 156 4.04 11.33 -14.19
CA VAL A 156 3.69 10.25 -13.26
C VAL A 156 2.26 9.83 -13.53
N PRO A 157 1.97 8.53 -13.75
CA PRO A 157 0.61 8.05 -13.93
C PRO A 157 -0.20 8.17 -12.64
N LEU A 158 -1.46 8.52 -12.82
CA LEU A 158 -2.51 8.51 -11.81
C LEU A 158 -3.57 7.51 -12.28
N VAL A 159 -4.00 6.62 -11.40
CA VAL A 159 -4.98 5.58 -11.70
C VAL A 159 -6.20 5.81 -10.83
N GLY A 160 -7.38 5.77 -11.45
CA GLY A 160 -8.68 5.92 -10.79
C GLY A 160 -9.82 6.17 -11.79
N ASP A 161 -11.04 6.11 -11.29
CA ASP A 161 -12.29 6.42 -12.01
C ASP A 161 -12.62 7.92 -11.88
N PHE A 162 -12.05 8.73 -12.78
CA PHE A 162 -12.17 10.18 -12.70
C PHE A 162 -13.49 10.75 -13.27
N ASP A 163 -14.39 9.91 -13.79
CA ASP A 163 -15.73 10.33 -14.26
C ASP A 163 -16.93 9.51 -13.76
N GLY A 164 -16.69 8.56 -12.87
CA GLY A 164 -17.71 7.78 -12.18
C GLY A 164 -18.40 6.77 -13.08
N ASP A 165 -17.69 6.24 -14.09
CA ASP A 165 -18.23 5.22 -15.00
C ASP A 165 -18.02 3.77 -14.52
N GLY A 166 -17.31 3.62 -13.40
CA GLY A 166 -16.94 2.36 -12.77
C GLY A 166 -15.68 1.73 -13.35
N ARG A 167 -14.84 2.47 -14.09
CA ARG A 167 -13.60 1.97 -14.68
C ARG A 167 -12.45 2.93 -14.41
N ASP A 168 -11.31 2.34 -14.11
CA ASP A 168 -10.08 3.09 -13.94
C ASP A 168 -9.46 3.48 -15.28
N SER A 169 -9.01 4.72 -15.34
CA SER A 169 -8.20 5.25 -16.44
C SER A 169 -6.78 5.59 -15.98
N VAL A 170 -5.93 6.03 -16.93
CA VAL A 170 -4.56 6.47 -16.61
C VAL A 170 -4.39 7.95 -16.95
N SER A 171 -4.45 8.78 -15.91
CA SER A 171 -4.25 10.23 -15.95
C SER A 171 -2.80 10.62 -15.64
N ILE A 172 -2.46 11.91 -15.77
CA ILE A 172 -1.07 12.41 -15.63
C ILE A 172 -0.95 13.40 -14.47
N TRP A 173 0.01 13.16 -13.59
CA TRP A 173 0.62 14.18 -12.74
C TRP A 173 1.92 14.69 -13.35
N ARG A 174 1.95 15.98 -13.68
CA ARG A 174 3.13 16.69 -14.17
C ARG A 174 3.73 17.55 -13.08
N ALA A 175 4.68 16.98 -12.34
CA ALA A 175 5.30 17.63 -11.19
C ALA A 175 6.00 18.96 -11.53
N SER A 176 6.55 19.11 -12.74
CA SER A 176 7.22 20.34 -13.18
C SER A 176 6.26 21.54 -13.31
N GLU A 177 4.97 21.28 -13.44
CA GLU A 177 3.91 22.29 -13.62
C GLU A 177 2.95 22.37 -12.41
N ALA A 178 3.08 21.44 -11.46
CA ALA A 178 2.09 21.19 -10.41
C ALA A 178 0.67 21.06 -10.99
N ARG A 179 0.55 20.24 -12.03
CA ARG A 179 -0.67 20.12 -12.85
C ARG A 179 -1.07 18.68 -13.02
N VAL A 180 -2.36 18.44 -12.85
CA VAL A 180 -3.04 17.18 -13.19
C VAL A 180 -3.68 17.35 -14.57
N TYR A 181 -3.52 16.34 -15.41
CA TYR A 181 -4.22 16.21 -16.68
C TYR A 181 -5.09 14.95 -16.61
N ILE A 182 -6.40 15.13 -16.68
CA ILE A 182 -7.37 14.04 -16.60
C ILE A 182 -7.65 13.50 -17.99
N ILE A 183 -7.58 12.19 -18.10
CA ILE A 183 -7.84 11.41 -19.31
C ILE A 183 -8.76 10.27 -18.91
N ASN A 184 -9.99 10.24 -19.40
CA ASN A 184 -11.00 9.24 -19.00
C ASN A 184 -11.08 8.04 -19.95
N GLU A 185 -10.12 7.91 -20.85
CA GLU A 185 -10.07 6.79 -21.80
C GLU A 185 -8.71 6.08 -21.69
N LEU A 186 -8.74 4.76 -21.81
CA LEU A 186 -7.52 3.96 -21.96
C LEU A 186 -7.04 3.98 -23.42
N GLY A 187 -5.73 3.94 -23.60
CA GLY A 187 -5.13 3.78 -24.92
C GLY A 187 -5.15 2.34 -25.39
N GLU A 188 -4.98 2.14 -26.69
CA GLU A 188 -4.94 0.81 -27.32
C GLU A 188 -3.90 0.77 -28.46
N ASP A 189 -3.49 -0.44 -28.84
CA ASP A 189 -2.67 -0.74 -30.02
C ASP A 189 -1.38 0.10 -30.15
N GLY A 190 -0.78 0.48 -29.03
CA GLY A 190 0.43 1.30 -29.00
C GLY A 190 0.24 2.73 -29.52
N ALA A 191 -0.99 3.23 -29.60
CA ALA A 191 -1.27 4.64 -29.86
C ALA A 191 -0.99 5.49 -28.61
N GLY A 192 -0.94 6.81 -28.77
CA GLY A 192 -0.93 7.74 -27.64
C GLY A 192 -2.35 8.12 -27.23
N LEU A 193 -2.52 8.49 -25.96
CA LEU A 193 -3.81 8.91 -25.37
C LEU A 193 -4.40 10.20 -25.98
N GLY A 194 -3.63 10.94 -26.77
CA GLY A 194 -4.08 12.21 -27.34
C GLY A 194 -4.05 13.35 -26.32
N ALA A 195 -4.99 14.28 -26.45
CA ALA A 195 -5.09 15.41 -25.53
C ALA A 195 -5.96 15.04 -24.33
N ALA A 196 -5.55 15.48 -23.14
CA ALA A 196 -6.36 15.34 -21.93
C ALA A 196 -7.72 16.03 -22.07
N ASP A 197 -8.74 15.45 -21.45
CA ASP A 197 -10.11 15.97 -21.41
C ASP A 197 -10.15 17.34 -20.74
N TYR A 198 -9.42 17.45 -19.62
CA TYR A 198 -9.19 18.70 -18.92
C TYR A 198 -7.91 18.65 -18.07
N SER A 199 -7.51 19.79 -17.54
CA SER A 199 -6.37 19.87 -16.62
C SER A 199 -6.55 20.97 -15.58
N PHE A 200 -5.95 20.80 -14.42
CA PHE A 200 -6.04 21.75 -13.32
C PHE A 200 -4.73 21.81 -12.53
N ALA A 201 -4.46 22.96 -11.92
CA ALA A 201 -3.30 23.10 -11.03
C ALA A 201 -3.69 22.66 -9.62
N PHE A 202 -2.84 21.87 -8.97
CA PHE A 202 -3.04 21.42 -7.60
C PHE A 202 -1.70 21.21 -6.89
N GLY A 203 -1.56 21.75 -5.67
CA GLY A 203 -0.35 21.63 -4.87
C GLY A 203 0.90 22.34 -5.40
N ASN A 204 2.08 21.78 -5.06
CA ASN A 204 3.38 22.33 -5.43
C ASN A 204 4.26 21.30 -6.15
N PRO A 205 5.28 21.75 -6.90
CA PRO A 205 6.27 20.85 -7.46
C PRO A 205 6.97 20.01 -6.38
N GLY A 206 7.01 18.69 -6.59
CA GLY A 206 7.65 17.73 -5.68
C GLY A 206 6.72 17.09 -4.65
N ASP A 207 5.45 17.48 -4.60
CA ASP A 207 4.43 16.71 -3.87
C ASP A 207 4.13 15.40 -4.61
N GLN A 208 3.88 14.33 -3.85
CA GLN A 208 3.58 12.99 -4.37
C GLN A 208 2.05 12.79 -4.46
N PRO A 209 1.51 12.43 -5.62
CA PRO A 209 0.07 12.22 -5.77
C PRO A 209 -0.38 10.86 -5.24
N PHE A 210 -1.65 10.82 -4.85
CA PHE A 210 -2.44 9.63 -4.57
C PHE A 210 -3.89 9.91 -4.96
N ILE A 211 -4.66 8.87 -5.22
CA ILE A 211 -6.02 8.94 -5.76
C ILE A 211 -6.96 8.20 -4.81
N GLY A 212 -8.22 8.65 -4.73
CA GLY A 212 -9.31 7.92 -4.09
C GLY A 212 -10.64 8.69 -4.10
N ASP A 213 -11.73 7.99 -3.80
CA ASP A 213 -13.08 8.54 -3.62
C ASP A 213 -13.27 8.99 -2.16
N PHE A 214 -12.80 10.19 -1.85
CA PHE A 214 -12.76 10.70 -0.48
C PHE A 214 -14.12 11.18 0.07
N ASP A 215 -15.20 11.20 -0.72
CA ASP A 215 -16.55 11.51 -0.24
C ASP A 215 -17.66 10.53 -0.63
N GLY A 216 -17.30 9.42 -1.26
CA GLY A 216 -18.19 8.30 -1.55
C GLY A 216 -19.21 8.61 -2.62
N ASP A 217 -18.83 9.44 -3.60
CA ASP A 217 -19.69 9.79 -4.73
C ASP A 217 -19.46 8.92 -5.97
N GLY A 218 -18.50 8.00 -5.91
CA GLY A 218 -18.08 7.08 -6.95
C GLY A 218 -17.09 7.70 -7.94
N THR A 219 -16.59 8.92 -7.71
CA THR A 219 -15.58 9.55 -8.55
C THR A 219 -14.28 9.75 -7.79
N ASP A 220 -13.19 9.24 -8.35
CA ASP A 220 -11.88 9.40 -7.81
C ASP A 220 -11.36 10.82 -7.95
N THR A 221 -10.70 11.29 -6.89
CA THR A 221 -10.16 12.64 -6.82
C THR A 221 -8.72 12.67 -6.33
N VAL A 222 -8.03 13.78 -6.61
CA VAL A 222 -6.59 13.87 -6.40
C VAL A 222 -6.25 14.32 -4.99
N GLY A 223 -5.39 13.53 -4.34
CA GLY A 223 -4.63 13.89 -3.16
C GLY A 223 -3.15 14.12 -3.43
N LEU A 224 -2.51 14.91 -2.58
CA LEU A 224 -1.08 15.19 -2.60
C LEU A 224 -0.46 15.03 -1.21
N TYR A 225 0.71 14.40 -1.19
CA TYR A 225 1.51 14.18 0.01
C TYR A 225 2.86 14.85 -0.10
N ARG A 226 3.10 15.76 0.85
CA ARG A 226 4.37 16.44 0.98
C ARG A 226 5.31 15.59 1.82
N THR A 227 6.09 14.76 1.13
CA THR A 227 7.07 13.83 1.73
C THR A 227 8.08 14.50 2.67
N SER A 228 8.36 15.80 2.48
CA SER A 228 9.28 16.57 3.34
C SER A 228 8.69 16.94 4.70
N THR A 229 7.37 16.98 4.85
CA THR A 229 6.70 17.42 6.10
C THR A 229 5.68 16.43 6.64
N GLY A 230 5.29 15.40 5.87
CA GLY A 230 4.17 14.53 6.22
C GLY A 230 2.80 15.23 6.07
N PHE A 231 2.72 16.28 5.26
CA PHE A 231 1.47 17.04 5.08
C PHE A 231 0.66 16.42 3.93
N VAL A 232 -0.54 15.97 4.26
CA VAL A 232 -1.52 15.36 3.37
C VAL A 232 -2.59 16.40 3.06
N TYR A 233 -2.96 16.52 1.80
CA TYR A 233 -4.11 17.33 1.41
C TYR A 233 -4.73 16.81 0.12
N PHE A 234 -6.05 16.81 0.07
CA PHE A 234 -6.83 16.30 -1.06
C PHE A 234 -8.12 17.08 -1.20
N THR A 235 -8.74 16.95 -2.35
CA THR A 235 -9.97 17.66 -2.72
C THR A 235 -10.99 16.65 -3.21
N ASN A 236 -12.27 16.96 -3.04
CA ASN A 236 -13.36 16.16 -3.60
C ASN A 236 -13.79 16.67 -4.98
N ARG A 237 -12.93 17.45 -5.65
CA ARG A 237 -13.20 18.00 -6.98
C ARG A 237 -11.92 18.08 -7.79
N ASN A 238 -11.94 17.52 -8.99
CA ASN A 238 -10.84 17.59 -9.94
C ASN A 238 -10.78 18.96 -10.66
N GLU A 239 -10.67 20.05 -9.89
CA GLU A 239 -10.60 21.42 -10.41
C GLU A 239 -9.54 22.26 -9.70
N THR A 240 -9.22 23.43 -10.27
CA THR A 240 -8.24 24.33 -9.63
C THR A 240 -8.87 24.96 -8.39
N GLY A 241 -8.29 24.71 -7.23
CA GLY A 241 -8.85 25.18 -5.96
C GLY A 241 -7.94 24.93 -4.76
N THR A 242 -8.51 25.17 -3.58
CA THR A 242 -7.93 24.77 -2.29
C THR A 242 -8.35 23.34 -1.99
N ALA A 243 -7.56 22.62 -1.21
CA ALA A 243 -7.94 21.31 -0.72
C ALA A 243 -9.18 21.39 0.19
N ASP A 244 -10.01 20.35 0.18
CA ASP A 244 -11.14 20.20 1.09
C ASP A 244 -10.66 19.62 2.45
N PHE A 245 -9.59 18.82 2.42
CA PHE A 245 -8.96 18.21 3.59
C PHE A 245 -7.47 18.51 3.65
N GLU A 246 -6.96 18.83 4.84
CA GLU A 246 -5.57 19.16 5.10
C GLU A 246 -5.16 18.72 6.51
N PHE A 247 -4.20 17.80 6.62
CA PHE A 247 -3.69 17.34 7.92
C PHE A 247 -2.29 16.75 7.82
N TYR A 248 -1.65 16.52 8.96
CA TYR A 248 -0.38 15.80 9.02
C TYR A 248 -0.65 14.32 9.31
N TYR A 249 -0.04 13.45 8.51
CA TYR A 249 -0.11 12.01 8.70
C TYR A 249 1.14 11.33 8.15
N GLY A 250 1.61 10.29 8.84
CA GLY A 250 2.89 9.65 8.52
C GLY A 250 4.12 10.45 8.95
N ILE A 251 5.29 9.99 8.52
CA ILE A 251 6.60 10.60 8.77
C ILE A 251 7.39 10.73 7.45
N PRO A 252 8.46 11.54 7.41
CA PRO A 252 9.29 11.65 6.22
C PRO A 252 9.82 10.29 5.74
N GLY A 253 9.61 9.99 4.45
CA GLY A 253 10.00 8.72 3.82
C GLY A 253 8.92 7.64 3.80
N ASP A 254 7.77 7.88 4.43
CA ASP A 254 6.57 7.07 4.20
C ASP A 254 6.04 7.30 2.77
N VAL A 255 5.39 6.28 2.21
CA VAL A 255 4.67 6.35 0.92
C VAL A 255 3.18 6.37 1.22
N ILE A 256 2.45 7.35 0.69
CA ILE A 256 0.99 7.44 0.87
C ILE A 256 0.23 6.70 -0.24
N PHE A 257 -0.96 6.23 0.10
CA PHE A 257 -1.99 5.72 -0.81
C PHE A 257 -3.35 5.83 -0.12
N ALA A 258 -4.43 5.52 -0.83
CA ALA A 258 -5.79 5.52 -0.28
C ALA A 258 -6.58 4.30 -0.80
N GLY A 259 -7.72 4.07 -0.16
CA GLY A 259 -8.67 3.02 -0.50
C GLY A 259 -9.74 2.87 0.59
N ASP A 260 -10.83 2.17 0.28
CA ASP A 260 -11.94 1.87 1.19
C ASP A 260 -11.60 0.67 2.08
N TRP A 261 -10.84 0.92 3.15
CA TRP A 261 -10.34 -0.16 4.01
C TRP A 261 -11.41 -0.81 4.90
N ASP A 262 -12.54 -0.12 5.15
CA ASP A 262 -13.60 -0.57 6.06
C ASP A 262 -14.94 -0.86 5.35
N GLY A 263 -14.98 -0.72 4.02
CA GLY A 263 -16.11 -1.08 3.18
C GLY A 263 -17.29 -0.12 3.31
N ASN A 264 -17.03 1.14 3.66
CA ASN A 264 -18.05 2.16 3.87
C ASN A 264 -18.34 3.00 2.60
N GLY A 265 -17.58 2.76 1.53
CA GLY A 265 -17.63 3.45 0.24
C GLY A 265 -16.89 4.78 0.23
N VAL A 266 -16.04 5.07 1.22
CA VAL A 266 -15.22 6.28 1.28
C VAL A 266 -13.76 5.88 1.45
N ASP A 267 -12.94 6.34 0.52
CA ASP A 267 -11.51 6.09 0.59
C ASP A 267 -10.85 6.90 1.70
N THR A 268 -9.94 6.24 2.39
CA THR A 268 -9.17 6.90 3.43
C THR A 268 -7.68 6.64 3.30
N VAL A 269 -6.88 7.55 3.86
CA VAL A 269 -5.44 7.51 3.62
C VAL A 269 -4.73 6.43 4.44
N ALA A 270 -3.75 5.80 3.82
CA ALA A 270 -2.82 4.90 4.46
C ALA A 270 -1.38 5.26 4.09
N VAL A 271 -0.44 4.93 4.97
CA VAL A 271 0.99 5.10 4.69
C VAL A 271 1.75 3.80 4.85
N PHE A 272 2.62 3.51 3.89
CA PHE A 272 3.60 2.44 3.98
C PHE A 272 4.94 2.99 4.48
N ARG A 273 5.42 2.38 5.56
CA ARG A 273 6.71 2.68 6.16
C ARG A 273 7.71 1.60 5.83
N SER A 274 8.62 1.91 4.92
CA SER A 274 9.66 0.96 4.46
C SER A 274 10.61 0.50 5.57
N SER A 275 10.89 1.35 6.57
CA SER A 275 11.83 1.03 7.67
C SER A 275 11.32 -0.03 8.63
N THR A 276 9.99 -0.11 8.82
CA THR A 276 9.32 -1.11 9.67
C THR A 276 8.57 -2.16 8.86
N ARG A 277 8.41 -1.96 7.55
CA ARG A 277 7.60 -2.76 6.62
C ARG A 277 6.16 -2.89 7.10
N ARG A 278 5.60 -1.75 7.49
CA ARG A 278 4.23 -1.69 8.00
C ARG A 278 3.39 -0.71 7.21
N VAL A 279 2.12 -1.04 7.08
CA VAL A 279 1.07 -0.12 6.65
C VAL A 279 0.39 0.45 7.87
N TYR A 280 0.02 1.72 7.82
CA TYR A 280 -0.69 2.45 8.86
C TYR A 280 -1.91 3.12 8.22
N MET A 281 -3.11 2.65 8.53
CA MET A 281 -4.37 3.14 7.96
C MET A 281 -5.05 4.16 8.88
N ASN A 282 -5.60 5.20 8.29
CA ASN A 282 -6.40 6.23 8.95
C ASN A 282 -7.82 6.11 8.42
N LEU A 283 -8.77 5.65 9.22
CA LEU A 283 -10.12 5.31 8.77
C LEU A 283 -11.09 6.51 8.80
N ASP A 284 -10.62 7.67 9.29
CA ASP A 284 -11.46 8.87 9.46
C ASP A 284 -10.95 10.08 8.65
N ASN A 285 -9.83 9.93 7.91
CA ASN A 285 -9.13 11.03 7.25
C ASN A 285 -8.86 12.23 8.19
N ALA A 286 -8.43 11.93 9.42
CA ALA A 286 -8.28 12.91 10.49
C ALA A 286 -6.84 12.98 11.01
N PRO A 287 -6.39 14.12 11.58
CA PRO A 287 -5.09 14.18 12.23
C PRO A 287 -5.06 13.26 13.46
N GLY A 288 -4.05 12.41 13.55
CA GLY A 288 -3.96 11.46 14.67
C GLY A 288 -2.94 10.35 14.43
N SER A 289 -2.92 9.41 15.38
CA SER A 289 -2.32 8.09 15.14
C SER A 289 -3.19 7.29 14.19
N ALA A 290 -2.58 6.32 13.52
CA ALA A 290 -3.31 5.36 12.70
C ALA A 290 -4.33 4.58 13.54
N ASP A 291 -5.47 4.26 12.94
CA ASP A 291 -6.49 3.42 13.56
C ASP A 291 -6.07 1.95 13.53
N TRP A 292 -5.41 1.56 12.44
CA TRP A 292 -4.91 0.21 12.21
C TRP A 292 -3.48 0.20 11.66
N ALA A 293 -2.72 -0.85 11.98
CA ALA A 293 -1.41 -1.06 11.39
C ALA A 293 -1.03 -2.54 11.21
N GLY A 294 -0.64 -2.94 10.01
CA GLY A 294 -0.26 -4.31 9.65
C GLY A 294 1.17 -4.44 9.11
N TYR A 295 1.73 -5.65 9.16
CA TYR A 295 3.04 -5.98 8.59
C TYR A 295 2.87 -6.60 7.19
N VAL A 296 3.59 -6.07 6.19
CA VAL A 296 3.43 -6.43 4.76
C VAL A 296 4.61 -7.25 4.20
N GLY A 297 5.26 -8.08 5.02
CA GLY A 297 6.29 -8.99 4.51
C GLY A 297 7.64 -8.32 4.18
N THR A 298 8.48 -9.02 3.39
CA THR A 298 9.92 -8.77 3.36
C THR A 298 10.42 -7.85 2.26
N ASN A 299 9.66 -7.57 1.19
CA ASN A 299 10.04 -6.63 0.13
C ASN A 299 8.87 -6.35 -0.82
N PRO A 300 8.16 -5.22 -0.63
CA PRO A 300 7.61 -4.61 -1.84
C PRO A 300 7.46 -3.08 -1.82
N THR A 301 7.31 -2.53 -3.02
CA THR A 301 6.47 -1.35 -3.23
C THR A 301 5.03 -1.75 -2.88
N VAL A 302 4.42 -1.05 -1.92
CA VAL A 302 3.00 -1.26 -1.58
C VAL A 302 2.16 -0.37 -2.48
N LEU A 303 1.14 -0.96 -3.08
CA LEU A 303 0.15 -0.30 -3.92
C LEU A 303 -1.23 -0.53 -3.31
N PRO A 304 -2.13 0.46 -3.35
CA PRO A 304 -3.54 0.18 -3.13
C PRO A 304 -4.05 -0.76 -4.23
N VAL A 305 -5.01 -1.60 -3.89
CA VAL A 305 -5.83 -2.36 -4.84
C VAL A 305 -7.25 -1.89 -4.58
N GLY A 306 -7.71 -0.97 -5.43
CA GLY A 306 -9.07 -0.46 -5.40
C GLY A 306 -10.07 -1.52 -5.86
N GLY A 307 -11.29 -1.46 -5.34
CA GLY A 307 -12.45 -2.18 -5.85
C GLY A 307 -13.65 -1.24 -5.85
N GLY A 308 -14.23 -0.99 -7.03
CA GLY A 308 -15.42 -0.15 -7.21
C GLY A 308 -16.74 -0.78 -6.79
#